data_AF-A0A822FLY3-F1
#
_entry.id   AF-A0A822FLY3-F1
#
_cell.length_a   1.000
_cell.length_b   1.000
_cell.length_c   1.000
_cell.angle_alpha   90.00
_cell.angle_beta   90.00
_cell.angle_gamma   90.00
#
_symmetry.space_group_name_H-M   'P 1'
#
loop_
_entity.id
_entity.type
_entity.pdbx_description
1 polymer ?
#
loop_
_entity_poly.entity_id
_entity_poly.type
_entity_poly.pdbx_seq_one_letter_code
_entity_poly.pdbx_strand_id
1 'polypeptide(L)'
;SFVTLFNRSIGFSQRLFASDFRAPNPPNSIVAEYQASYVQHKWDGTGISHIGSGMIYASLSLGRLRMDITYGGVISSSLFDYANANSDGTIPNYMYTFSPSTATAGSCSYYNVTPAYPLF
;
A
#
# COMPACT_ATOMS: atom_id res chain seq x y z
N SER A 1 22.22 -52.77 -14.85
CA SER A 1 22.57 -52.82 -13.41
C SER A 1 21.86 -51.69 -12.71
N PHE A 2 20.90 -52.04 -11.84
CA PHE A 2 20.16 -51.12 -10.97
C PHE A 2 21.05 -50.65 -9.82
N VAL A 3 21.09 -49.35 -9.54
CA VAL A 3 21.20 -48.82 -8.17
C VAL A 3 20.38 -47.54 -8.09
N THR A 4 19.23 -47.66 -7.42
CA THR A 4 18.42 -46.56 -6.89
C THR A 4 18.96 -46.22 -5.51
N LEU A 5 19.31 -44.96 -5.24
CA LEU A 5 19.58 -44.46 -3.88
C LEU A 5 18.64 -43.29 -3.57
N PHE A 6 17.57 -43.66 -2.87
CA PHE A 6 16.76 -42.91 -1.91
C PHE A 6 16.48 -41.41 -2.11
N ASN A 7 15.23 -41.16 -2.53
CA ASN A 7 14.18 -40.49 -1.76
C ASN A 7 14.54 -39.15 -1.09
N ARG A 8 14.18 -38.04 -1.74
CA ARG A 8 13.62 -36.88 -1.04
C ARG A 8 12.16 -36.74 -1.46
N SER A 9 11.29 -36.72 -0.47
CA SER A 9 9.85 -36.54 -0.64
C SER A 9 9.58 -35.33 -1.53
N ILE A 10 9.03 -35.58 -2.71
CA ILE A 10 8.37 -34.55 -3.51
C ILE A 10 7.07 -34.26 -2.76
N GLY A 11 7.18 -33.38 -1.77
CA GLY A 11 6.13 -33.06 -0.82
C GLY A 11 5.65 -31.63 -0.96
N PHE A 12 5.57 -31.10 -2.18
CA PHE A 12 4.77 -29.92 -2.45
C PHE A 12 3.87 -30.20 -3.64
N SER A 13 2.68 -30.72 -3.33
CA SER A 13 1.52 -30.58 -4.21
C SER A 13 1.20 -29.09 -4.28
N GLN A 14 1.81 -28.37 -5.22
CA GLN A 14 1.13 -27.21 -5.82
C GLN A 14 -0.03 -27.76 -6.67
N ARG A 15 -1.10 -28.18 -5.98
CA ARG A 15 -2.41 -28.39 -6.58
C ARG A 15 -2.92 -26.99 -6.94
N LEU A 16 -2.51 -26.51 -8.11
CA LEU A 16 -2.86 -25.16 -8.58
C LEU A 16 -4.38 -24.99 -8.74
N PHE A 17 -5.15 -26.08 -8.81
CA PHE A 17 -6.60 -26.07 -8.73
C PHE A 17 -7.06 -27.35 -8.04
N ALA A 18 -7.23 -27.30 -6.72
CA ALA A 18 -7.94 -28.36 -6.01
C ALA A 18 -9.43 -28.22 -6.36
N SER A 19 -10.06 -29.28 -6.90
CA SER A 19 -11.48 -29.26 -7.31
C SER A 19 -12.44 -28.95 -6.15
N ASP A 20 -11.95 -29.08 -4.94
CA ASP A 20 -12.56 -28.81 -3.64
C ASP A 20 -12.18 -27.43 -3.07
N PHE A 21 -11.40 -26.60 -3.77
CA PHE A 21 -11.12 -25.25 -3.31
C PHE A 21 -12.43 -24.47 -3.12
N ARG A 22 -12.61 -23.98 -1.91
CA ARG A 22 -13.63 -23.01 -1.54
C ARG A 22 -12.89 -21.78 -1.06
N ALA A 23 -12.97 -20.70 -1.83
CA ALA A 23 -12.46 -19.42 -1.34
C ALA A 23 -13.15 -19.13 0.00
N PRO A 24 -12.40 -18.78 1.05
CA PRO A 24 -13.03 -18.37 2.30
C PRO A 24 -13.90 -17.14 2.03
N ASN A 25 -14.96 -16.99 2.82
CA ASN A 25 -15.70 -15.74 2.81
C ASN A 25 -14.72 -14.58 3.11
N PRO A 26 -14.89 -13.43 2.44
CA PRO A 26 -14.09 -12.26 2.77
C PRO A 26 -14.27 -11.91 4.24
N PRO A 27 -13.25 -11.32 4.89
CA PRO A 27 -13.38 -10.88 6.27
C PRO A 27 -14.57 -9.92 6.40
N ASN A 28 -15.37 -10.12 7.45
CA ASN A 28 -16.61 -9.37 7.66
C ASN A 28 -16.37 -7.91 8.09
N SER A 29 -15.14 -7.55 8.46
CA SER A 29 -14.78 -6.19 8.81
C SER A 29 -13.29 -5.94 8.65
N ILE A 30 -12.98 -4.69 8.34
CA ILE A 30 -11.67 -4.08 8.53
C ILE A 30 -11.74 -3.23 9.79
N VAL A 31 -10.66 -3.22 10.57
CA VAL A 31 -10.53 -2.25 11.66
C VAL A 31 -10.42 -0.88 11.01
N ALA A 32 -11.37 0.01 11.27
CA ALA A 32 -11.41 1.32 10.64
C ALA A 32 -10.25 2.23 11.12
N GLU A 33 -9.80 2.04 12.36
CA GLU A 33 -8.70 2.81 12.94
C GLU A 33 -7.49 1.91 13.11
N TYR A 34 -6.46 2.13 12.33
CA TYR A 34 -5.21 1.39 12.49
C TYR A 34 -4.01 2.23 12.12
N GLN A 35 -2.86 1.77 12.59
CA GLN A 35 -1.56 2.25 12.17
C GLN A 35 -0.71 1.04 11.81
N ALA A 36 0.02 1.14 10.71
CA ALA A 36 0.84 0.04 10.24
C ALA A 36 2.09 0.58 9.54
N SER A 37 3.20 -0.13 9.69
CA SER A 37 4.32 0.04 8.76
C SER A 37 3.97 -0.58 7.41
N TYR A 38 4.48 -0.01 6.33
CA TYR A 38 4.32 -0.57 5.00
C TYR A 38 5.60 -0.46 4.19
N VAL A 39 5.71 -1.34 3.20
CA VAL A 39 6.70 -1.28 2.13
C VAL A 39 5.94 -1.34 0.83
N GLN A 40 6.18 -0.39 -0.07
CA GLN A 40 5.52 -0.30 -1.36
C GLN A 40 6.58 -0.33 -2.47
N HIS A 41 6.39 -1.23 -3.44
CA HIS A 41 7.05 -1.11 -4.73
C HIS A 41 6.12 -0.33 -5.67
N LYS A 42 6.54 0.88 -6.06
CA LYS A 42 5.89 1.65 -7.12
C LYS A 42 6.54 1.24 -8.44
N TRP A 43 5.76 0.61 -9.32
CA TRP A 43 6.13 0.31 -10.69
C TRP A 43 4.99 0.68 -11.63
N ASP A 44 5.28 1.35 -12.75
CA ASP A 44 4.26 1.80 -13.70
C ASP A 44 4.51 1.40 -15.16
N GLY A 45 5.57 0.63 -15.43
CA GLY A 45 5.93 0.20 -16.78
C GLY A 45 6.46 1.31 -17.70
N THR A 46 6.55 2.56 -17.23
CA THR A 46 7.08 3.71 -18.01
C THR A 46 8.48 4.15 -17.57
N GLY A 47 9.07 3.43 -16.61
CA GLY A 47 10.41 3.69 -16.08
C GLY A 47 10.42 4.07 -14.61
N ILE A 48 9.26 4.28 -13.97
CA ILE A 48 9.20 4.42 -12.52
C ILE A 48 9.30 3.04 -11.90
N SER A 49 10.35 2.81 -11.11
CA SER A 49 10.51 1.63 -10.28
C SER A 49 11.26 2.01 -9.00
N HIS A 50 10.57 2.05 -7.88
CA HIS A 50 11.21 2.27 -6.59
C HIS A 50 10.49 1.60 -5.44
N ILE A 51 11.26 1.24 -4.42
CA ILE A 51 10.74 0.73 -3.15
C ILE A 51 10.81 1.87 -2.13
N GLY A 52 9.67 2.21 -1.57
CA GLY A 52 9.56 3.11 -0.42
C GLY A 52 9.00 2.38 0.78
N SER A 53 9.27 2.92 1.96
CA SER A 53 8.73 2.40 3.22
C SER A 53 8.26 3.55 4.09
N GLY A 54 7.31 3.28 4.98
CA GLY A 54 6.90 4.24 5.98
C GLY A 54 5.73 3.75 6.82
N MET A 55 4.87 4.68 7.21
CA MET A 55 3.75 4.44 8.12
C MET A 55 2.42 4.86 7.49
N ILE A 56 1.40 4.06 7.69
CA ILE A 56 0.00 4.38 7.40
C ILE A 56 -0.69 4.72 8.71
N TYR A 57 -1.48 5.79 8.68
CA TYR A 57 -2.40 6.19 9.74
C TYR A 57 -3.79 6.26 9.15
N ALA A 58 -4.60 5.26 9.46
CA ALA A 58 -5.94 5.12 8.93
C ALA A 58 -6.95 5.58 9.99
N SER A 59 -7.78 6.56 9.60
CA SER A 59 -8.95 7.02 10.37
C SER A 59 -10.15 6.90 9.45
N LEU A 60 -10.45 5.66 9.10
CA LEU A 60 -11.37 5.32 8.02
C LEU A 60 -12.81 5.71 8.32
N SER A 61 -13.24 5.62 9.58
CA SER A 61 -14.56 6.11 10.01
C SER A 61 -14.73 7.62 9.82
N LEU A 62 -13.63 8.37 9.73
CA LEU A 62 -13.60 9.80 9.47
C LEU A 62 -13.31 10.12 8.00
N GLY A 63 -13.22 9.12 7.12
CA GLY A 63 -12.86 9.31 5.72
C GLY A 63 -11.45 9.87 5.53
N ARG A 64 -10.49 9.56 6.42
CA ARG A 64 -9.14 10.11 6.35
C ARG A 64 -8.08 9.03 6.35
N LEU A 65 -7.08 9.22 5.49
CA LEU A 65 -5.91 8.36 5.41
C LEU A 65 -4.67 9.23 5.30
N ARG A 66 -3.71 9.03 6.21
CA ARG A 66 -2.38 9.62 6.09
C ARG A 66 -1.36 8.54 5.79
N MET A 67 -0.45 8.83 4.87
CA MET A 67 0.67 7.96 4.53
C MET A 67 1.97 8.76 4.57
N ASP A 68 2.88 8.31 5.40
CA ASP A 68 4.25 8.81 5.44
C ASP A 68 5.14 7.86 4.64
N ILE A 69 6.04 8.39 3.82
CA ILE A 69 6.98 7.62 3.01
C ILE A 69 8.37 8.22 3.14
N THR A 70 9.39 7.37 3.19
CA THR A 70 10.77 7.75 2.97
C THR A 70 11.27 7.12 1.68
N TYR A 71 11.78 7.95 0.77
CA TYR A 71 12.38 7.51 -0.48
C TYR A 71 13.46 8.50 -0.92
N GLY A 72 14.63 8.00 -1.37
CA GLY A 72 15.71 8.86 -1.85
C GLY A 72 16.23 9.88 -0.82
N GLY A 73 16.12 9.58 0.48
CA GLY A 73 16.51 10.48 1.58
C GLY A 73 15.50 11.60 1.87
N VAL A 74 14.37 11.63 1.16
CA VAL A 74 13.28 12.59 1.36
C VAL A 74 12.15 11.93 2.15
N ILE A 75 11.57 12.66 3.09
CA ILE A 75 10.36 12.25 3.80
C ILE A 75 9.18 12.99 3.20
N SER A 76 8.14 12.27 2.82
CA SER A 76 6.87 12.87 2.39
C SER A 76 5.71 12.32 3.21
N SER A 77 4.72 13.15 3.49
CA SER A 77 3.47 12.81 4.18
C SER A 77 2.30 13.25 3.33
N SER A 78 1.48 12.32 2.86
CA SER A 78 0.23 12.58 2.14
C SER A 78 -0.96 12.41 3.06
N LEU A 79 -1.88 13.37 3.06
CA LEU A 79 -3.18 13.30 3.74
C LEU A 79 -4.28 13.28 2.69
N PHE A 80 -4.91 12.12 2.52
CA PHE A 80 -6.04 11.90 1.66
C PHE A 80 -7.35 12.12 2.42
N ASP A 81 -8.21 12.99 1.90
CA ASP A 81 -9.46 13.38 2.54
C ASP A 81 -10.68 12.88 1.74
N TYR A 82 -11.10 11.66 2.02
CA TYR A 82 -12.28 11.04 1.40
C TYR A 82 -13.59 11.63 1.93
N ALA A 83 -13.57 12.29 3.09
CA ALA A 83 -14.77 12.96 3.61
C ALA A 83 -15.16 14.19 2.78
N ASN A 84 -14.23 14.73 1.99
CA ASN A 84 -14.43 15.90 1.13
C ASN A 84 -14.23 15.56 -0.35
N ALA A 85 -14.75 14.41 -0.80
CA ALA A 85 -14.70 14.02 -2.21
C ALA A 85 -15.41 15.05 -3.11
N ASN A 86 -14.78 15.38 -4.22
CA ASN A 86 -15.32 16.28 -5.23
C ASN A 86 -16.42 15.59 -6.05
N SER A 87 -17.21 16.38 -6.76
CA SER A 87 -18.29 15.86 -7.62
C SER A 87 -17.82 14.98 -8.78
N ASP A 88 -16.54 15.09 -9.16
CA ASP A 88 -15.88 14.25 -10.17
C ASP A 88 -15.30 12.94 -9.59
N GLY A 89 -15.50 12.69 -8.29
CA GLY A 89 -15.00 11.51 -7.59
C GLY A 89 -13.51 11.59 -7.20
N THR A 90 -12.83 12.70 -7.48
CA THR A 90 -11.48 12.94 -6.95
C THR A 90 -11.53 13.34 -5.48
N ILE A 91 -10.46 13.09 -4.74
CA ILE A 91 -10.33 13.48 -3.34
C ILE A 91 -9.16 14.45 -3.15
N PRO A 92 -9.27 15.43 -2.23
CA PRO A 92 -8.16 16.25 -1.81
C PRO A 92 -6.99 15.43 -1.26
N ASN A 93 -5.78 15.76 -1.68
CA ASN A 93 -4.53 15.27 -1.10
C ASN A 93 -3.61 16.44 -0.74
N TYR A 94 -3.27 16.54 0.54
CA TYR A 94 -2.26 17.47 1.04
C TYR A 94 -0.95 16.73 1.24
N MET A 95 0.08 17.10 0.47
CA MET A 95 1.39 16.47 0.50
C MET A 95 2.42 17.40 1.12
N TYR A 96 2.97 16.99 2.25
CA TYR A 96 4.10 17.64 2.91
C TYR A 96 5.38 16.91 2.54
N THR A 97 6.44 17.64 2.20
CA THR A 97 7.74 17.06 1.87
C THR A 97 8.84 17.76 2.63
N PHE A 98 9.70 16.97 3.26
CA PHE A 98 10.81 17.40 4.09
C PHE A 98 12.10 16.84 3.51
N SER A 99 13.05 17.74 3.25
CA SER A 99 14.41 17.34 2.92
C SER A 99 15.12 16.85 4.19
N PRO A 100 16.17 16.02 4.06
CA PRO A 100 16.97 15.62 5.21
C PRO A 100 17.80 16.77 5.80
N SER A 101 17.87 17.92 5.11
CA SER A 101 18.53 19.13 5.59
C SER A 101 17.59 19.96 6.45
N THR A 102 18.07 20.37 7.63
CA THR A 102 17.38 21.34 8.50
C THR A 102 17.48 22.78 7.98
N ALA A 103 18.33 23.04 6.99
CA ALA A 103 18.48 24.36 6.37
C ALA A 103 17.43 24.65 5.30
N THR A 104 16.66 23.64 4.87
CA THR A 104 15.61 23.78 3.86
C THR A 104 14.25 23.59 4.52
N ALA A 105 13.39 24.60 4.44
CA ALA A 105 12.02 24.50 4.92
C ALA A 105 11.27 23.38 4.18
N GLY A 106 10.35 22.72 4.90
CA GLY A 106 9.43 21.78 4.26
C GLY A 106 8.53 22.49 3.24
N SER A 107 8.07 21.73 2.25
CA SER A 107 7.08 22.21 1.28
C SER A 107 5.74 21.54 1.53
N CYS A 108 4.65 22.26 1.23
CA CYS A 108 3.30 21.72 1.21
C CYS A 108 2.73 21.92 -0.19
N SER A 109 2.12 20.87 -0.73
CA SER A 109 1.47 20.91 -2.04
C SER A 109 0.08 20.28 -1.94
N TYR A 110 -0.81 20.75 -2.80
CA TYR A 110 -2.21 20.33 -2.83
C TYR A 110 -2.57 19.85 -4.22
N TYR A 111 -3.17 18.66 -4.31
CA TYR A 111 -3.66 18.10 -5.56
C TYR A 111 -4.93 17.30 -5.31
N ASN A 112 -5.85 17.29 -6.29
CA ASN A 112 -6.94 16.32 -6.30
C ASN A 112 -6.41 15.01 -6.92
N VAL A 113 -6.70 13.87 -6.29
CA VAL A 113 -6.29 12.56 -6.77
C VAL A 113 -7.50 11.67 -7.02
N THR A 114 -7.45 10.85 -8.07
CA THR A 114 -8.43 9.78 -8.26
C THR A 114 -8.05 8.60 -7.36
N PRO A 115 -8.87 8.24 -6.36
CA PRO A 115 -8.59 7.10 -5.52
C PRO A 115 -8.67 5.81 -6.35
N ALA A 116 -7.68 4.92 -6.18
CA ALA A 116 -7.69 3.62 -6.85
C ALA A 116 -8.77 2.68 -6.28
N TYR A 117 -9.18 2.91 -5.03
CA TYR A 117 -10.20 2.15 -4.31
C TYR A 117 -11.03 3.09 -3.43
N PRO A 118 -12.36 2.91 -3.35
CA PRO A 118 -13.20 3.64 -2.42
C PRO A 118 -12.90 3.22 -0.97
N LEU A 119 -13.01 4.16 -0.04
CA LEU A 119 -13.11 3.87 1.39
C LEU A 119 -14.58 3.56 1.71
N PHE A 120 -14.97 2.29 1.50
CA PHE A 120 -16.29 1.65 1.74
C PHE A 120 -17.49 2.21 0.97
#